data_AF-A0A2P2BQ89-F1
#
_entry.id   AF-A0A2P2BQ89-F1
#
_cell.length_a   1.000
_cell.length_b   1.000
_cell.length_c   1.000
_cell.angle_alpha   90.00
_cell.angle_beta   90.00
_cell.angle_gamma   90.00
#
_symmetry.space_group_name_H-M   'P 1'
#
loop_
_entity.id
_entity.type
_entity.pdbx_description
1 polymer ?
#
loop_
_entity_poly.entity_id
_entity_poly.type
_entity_poly.pdbx_seq_one_letter_code
_entity_poly.pdbx_strand_id
1 'polypeptide(L)'
;MIKFLEQIRTPKNDLTTSKKIINSIIIFLLGIGLGTFSKWLDTLAIDDGIWWQHILGILDLGNVFSLLGVWILLAVCISIFSNTPLRAGINVFLFFLGMCVSYHIYSIIFAGFNPMNYMMIWYAVTIISPLLAFVCWYAKGNGIVPFIIKVCIITVMILCSFSIGMWYFDFTSIINTVFFITILVVLYDTPKGSIYSLMTSIVLAYLIRLFI
;
A
#
# COMPACT_ATOMS: atom_id res chain seq x y z
N MET A 1 -19.21 19.90 -7.65
CA MET A 1 -18.13 18.91 -7.41
C MET A 1 -17.50 19.04 -6.02
N ILE A 2 -16.89 20.16 -5.65
CA ILE A 2 -16.20 20.32 -4.34
C ILE A 2 -17.16 20.10 -3.15
N LYS A 3 -18.34 20.74 -3.16
CA LYS A 3 -19.35 20.57 -2.08
C LYS A 3 -19.81 19.12 -1.89
N PHE A 4 -19.89 18.34 -2.97
CA PHE A 4 -20.26 16.91 -2.88
C PHE A 4 -19.15 16.08 -2.22
N LEU A 5 -17.89 16.34 -2.58
CA LEU A 5 -16.74 15.66 -1.98
C LEU A 5 -16.58 15.98 -0.50
N GLU A 6 -16.83 17.24 -0.10
CA GLU A 6 -16.79 17.66 1.31
C GLU A 6 -17.89 17.01 2.15
N GLN A 7 -19.06 16.70 1.56
CA GLN A 7 -20.12 15.96 2.23
C GLN A 7 -19.72 14.50 2.53
N ILE A 8 -18.86 13.91 1.70
CA ILE A 8 -18.37 12.53 1.89
C ILE A 8 -17.38 12.47 3.06
N ARG A 9 -16.36 13.33 3.05
CA ARG A 9 -15.38 13.45 4.14
C ARG A 9 -14.84 14.89 4.16
N THR A 10 -14.93 15.55 5.31
CA THR A 10 -14.50 16.94 5.48
C THR A 10 -12.98 17.05 5.64
N PRO A 11 -12.28 17.86 4.81
CA PRO A 11 -10.83 18.06 4.95
C PRO A 11 -10.47 18.78 6.24
N LYS A 12 -9.42 18.31 6.93
CA LYS A 12 -8.88 18.98 8.12
C LYS A 12 -7.87 20.04 7.70
N ASN A 13 -8.32 21.30 7.61
CA ASN A 13 -7.51 22.43 7.19
C ASN A 13 -6.84 23.20 8.35
N ASP A 14 -6.82 22.60 9.54
CA ASP A 14 -6.30 23.14 10.80
C ASP A 14 -4.77 23.28 10.84
N LEU A 15 -4.04 22.56 9.99
CA LEU A 15 -2.58 22.63 9.95
C LEU A 15 -2.04 23.88 9.26
N THR A 16 -1.09 24.53 9.91
CA THR A 16 -0.26 25.60 9.32
C THR A 16 0.58 25.08 8.15
N THR A 17 0.93 25.97 7.21
CA THR A 17 1.72 25.62 6.03
C THR A 17 3.06 24.97 6.39
N SER A 18 3.76 25.47 7.41
CA SER A 18 5.02 24.89 7.88
C SER A 18 4.86 23.44 8.36
N LYS A 19 3.79 23.13 9.11
CA LYS A 19 3.51 21.76 9.56
C LYS A 19 3.20 20.82 8.39
N LYS A 20 2.50 21.30 7.36
CA LYS A 20 2.24 20.54 6.12
C LYS A 20 3.55 20.19 5.41
N ILE A 21 4.49 21.13 5.32
CA ILE A 21 5.80 20.90 4.70
C ILE A 21 6.62 19.89 5.50
N ILE A 22 6.72 20.07 6.83
CA ILE A 22 7.45 19.15 7.70
C ILE A 22 6.90 17.72 7.58
N ASN A 23 5.57 17.57 7.56
CA ASN A 23 4.95 16.25 7.37
C ASN A 23 5.34 15.60 6.03
N SER A 24 5.33 16.37 4.94
CA SER A 24 5.82 15.90 3.63
C SER A 24 7.27 15.44 3.69
N ILE A 25 8.14 16.21 4.35
CA ILE A 25 9.57 15.90 4.46
C ILE A 25 9.77 14.61 5.27
N ILE A 26 9.09 14.47 6.40
CA ILE A 26 9.16 13.25 7.22
C ILE A 26 8.71 12.03 6.40
N ILE A 27 7.61 12.14 5.68
CA ILE A 27 7.09 11.05 4.84
C ILE A 27 8.07 10.70 3.70
N PHE A 28 8.70 11.70 3.08
CA PHE A 28 9.75 11.50 2.09
C PHE A 28 10.96 10.76 2.68
N LEU A 29 11.42 11.18 3.86
CA LEU A 29 12.54 10.55 4.57
C LEU A 29 12.21 9.11 5.01
N LEU A 30 10.98 8.85 5.45
CA LEU A 30 10.51 7.48 5.71
C LEU A 30 10.54 6.63 4.44
N GLY A 31 10.15 7.19 3.30
CA GLY A 31 10.29 6.56 1.99
C GLY A 31 11.74 6.18 1.68
N ILE A 32 12.68 7.12 1.86
CA ILE A 32 14.12 6.85 1.68
C ILE A 32 14.61 5.74 2.64
N GLY A 33 14.25 5.83 3.91
CA GLY A 33 14.60 4.81 4.90
C GLY A 33 14.10 3.42 4.50
N LEU A 34 12.85 3.34 4.01
CA LEU A 34 12.27 2.07 3.59
C LEU A 34 12.85 1.56 2.27
N GLY A 35 13.20 2.43 1.32
CA GLY A 35 13.82 2.03 0.05
C GLY A 35 15.24 1.53 0.22
N THR A 36 16.03 2.19 1.07
CA THR A 36 17.36 1.70 1.47
C THR A 36 17.27 0.38 2.24
N PHE A 37 16.36 0.28 3.21
CA PHE A 37 16.13 -0.94 3.98
C PHE A 37 15.66 -2.11 3.11
N SER A 38 14.74 -1.83 2.17
CA SER A 38 14.27 -2.79 1.17
C SER A 38 15.44 -3.35 0.37
N LYS A 39 16.32 -2.48 -0.15
CA LYS A 39 17.45 -2.97 -0.94
C LYS A 39 18.49 -3.71 -0.10
N TRP A 40 18.74 -3.26 1.13
CA TRP A 40 19.58 -3.98 2.07
C TRP A 40 19.05 -5.40 2.32
N LEU A 41 17.75 -5.56 2.56
CA LEU A 41 17.09 -6.87 2.70
C LEU A 41 17.26 -7.76 1.46
N ASP A 42 17.05 -7.23 0.25
CA ASP A 42 17.27 -7.99 -1.01
C ASP A 42 18.69 -8.53 -1.14
N THR A 43 19.68 -7.77 -0.65
CA THR A 43 21.11 -8.12 -0.78
C THR A 43 21.64 -8.94 0.39
N LEU A 44 20.83 -9.17 1.42
CA LEU A 44 21.23 -9.93 2.60
C LEU A 44 21.34 -11.41 2.22
N ALA A 45 22.56 -11.95 2.24
CA ALA A 45 22.77 -13.38 2.13
C ALA A 45 22.25 -14.07 3.39
N ILE A 46 21.24 -14.93 3.23
CA ILE A 46 20.60 -15.64 4.34
C ILE A 46 21.50 -16.81 4.77
N ASP A 47 21.88 -16.81 6.05
CA ASP A 47 22.55 -17.91 6.73
C ASP A 47 21.57 -18.63 7.67
N ASP A 48 21.24 -19.88 7.34
CA ASP A 48 20.33 -20.72 8.13
C ASP A 48 20.86 -21.04 9.54
N GLY A 49 22.16 -20.88 9.79
CA GLY A 49 22.74 -21.01 11.13
C GLY A 49 22.32 -19.89 12.09
N ILE A 50 21.83 -18.76 11.56
CA ILE A 50 21.41 -17.60 12.34
C ILE A 50 19.88 -17.57 12.42
N TRP A 51 19.34 -17.81 13.61
CA TRP A 51 17.88 -18.01 13.82
C TRP A 51 16.99 -16.92 13.20
N TRP A 52 17.38 -15.64 13.29
CA TRP A 52 16.57 -14.54 12.75
C TRP A 52 16.64 -14.46 11.22
N GLN A 53 17.77 -14.85 10.61
CA GLN A 53 17.90 -14.91 9.15
C GLN A 53 17.13 -16.10 8.58
N HIS A 54 17.09 -17.22 9.29
CA HIS A 54 16.25 -18.35 8.94
C HIS A 54 14.75 -17.96 8.87
N ILE A 55 14.27 -17.12 9.79
CA ILE A 55 12.91 -16.58 9.75
C ILE A 55 12.71 -15.68 8.51
N LEU A 56 13.69 -14.85 8.15
CA LEU A 56 13.62 -14.04 6.93
C LEU A 56 13.48 -14.92 5.68
N GLY A 57 14.19 -16.06 5.64
CA GLY A 57 14.13 -17.03 4.55
C GLY A 57 12.78 -17.72 4.44
N ILE A 58 12.27 -18.29 5.55
CA ILE A 58 10.98 -19.00 5.57
C ILE A 58 9.83 -18.10 5.11
N LEU A 59 9.85 -16.83 5.52
CA LEU A 59 8.79 -15.87 5.21
C LEU A 59 9.02 -15.10 3.90
N ASP A 60 10.12 -15.36 3.20
CA ASP A 60 10.55 -14.64 1.99
C ASP A 60 10.58 -13.11 2.17
N LEU A 61 11.08 -12.68 3.34
CA LEU A 61 11.08 -11.26 3.72
C LEU A 61 12.09 -10.42 2.95
N GLY A 62 13.06 -11.04 2.26
CA GLY A 62 13.89 -10.36 1.28
C GLY A 62 13.04 -9.72 0.19
N ASN A 63 12.06 -10.46 -0.34
CA ASN A 63 11.22 -10.02 -1.45
C ASN A 63 9.95 -9.25 -1.01
N VAL A 64 9.79 -8.94 0.27
CA VAL A 64 8.54 -8.37 0.81
C VAL A 64 8.13 -7.06 0.12
N PHE A 65 9.10 -6.22 -0.22
CA PHE A 65 8.86 -4.94 -0.89
C PHE A 65 8.69 -5.05 -2.40
N SER A 66 8.86 -6.25 -2.97
CA SER A 66 8.46 -6.57 -4.34
C SER A 66 6.97 -6.95 -4.42
N LEU A 67 6.32 -7.23 -3.29
CA LEU A 67 4.90 -7.61 -3.26
C LEU A 67 3.99 -6.39 -3.41
N LEU A 68 3.05 -6.41 -4.38
CA LEU A 68 2.09 -5.32 -4.57
C LEU A 68 1.28 -5.00 -3.30
N GLY A 69 1.02 -6.01 -2.47
CA GLY A 69 0.24 -5.87 -1.23
C GLY A 69 0.83 -4.86 -0.25
N VAL A 70 2.16 -4.81 -0.07
CA VAL A 70 2.78 -3.84 0.84
C VAL A 70 2.69 -2.42 0.32
N TRP A 71 2.78 -2.23 -1.00
CA TRP A 71 2.62 -0.92 -1.63
C TRP A 71 1.20 -0.38 -1.42
N ILE A 72 0.19 -1.22 -1.65
CA ILE A 72 -1.22 -0.85 -1.40
C ILE A 72 -1.42 -0.51 0.07
N LEU A 73 -0.92 -1.35 0.99
CA LEU A 73 -1.01 -1.11 2.44
C LEU A 73 -0.42 0.25 2.83
N LEU A 74 0.80 0.54 2.40
CA LEU A 74 1.49 1.80 2.72
C LEU A 74 0.76 3.01 2.13
N ALA A 75 0.36 2.94 0.85
CA ALA A 75 -0.38 4.01 0.20
C ALA A 75 -1.73 4.28 0.89
N VAL A 76 -2.49 3.24 1.24
CA VAL A 76 -3.79 3.37 1.92
C VAL A 76 -3.62 3.96 3.32
N CYS A 77 -2.62 3.51 4.08
CA CYS A 77 -2.34 4.06 5.41
C CYS A 77 -2.00 5.55 5.34
N ILE A 78 -1.00 5.92 4.51
CA ILE A 78 -0.59 7.32 4.34
C ILE A 78 -1.76 8.16 3.85
N SER A 79 -2.53 7.63 2.89
CA SER A 79 -3.70 8.32 2.35
C SER A 79 -4.74 8.59 3.44
N ILE A 80 -5.25 7.56 4.10
CA ILE A 80 -6.36 7.69 5.05
C ILE A 80 -6.05 8.61 6.22
N PHE A 81 -4.82 8.56 6.72
CA PHE A 81 -4.36 9.38 7.84
C PHE A 81 -3.88 10.78 7.44
N SER A 82 -3.83 11.10 6.14
CA SER A 82 -3.56 12.46 5.70
C SER A 82 -4.73 13.40 5.98
N ASN A 83 -4.44 14.69 6.18
CA ASN A 83 -5.43 15.68 6.56
C ASN A 83 -6.46 16.03 5.47
N THR A 84 -6.02 16.03 4.21
CA THR A 84 -6.85 16.38 3.05
C THR A 84 -6.54 15.41 1.91
N PRO A 85 -7.44 15.23 0.93
CA PRO A 85 -7.23 14.29 -0.16
C PRO A 85 -6.07 14.72 -1.08
N LEU A 86 -5.85 16.02 -1.26
CA LEU A 86 -4.67 16.53 -1.97
C LEU A 86 -3.38 16.20 -1.20
N ARG A 87 -3.40 16.30 0.13
CA ARG A 87 -2.25 15.94 0.98
C ARG A 87 -1.99 14.44 0.97
N ALA A 88 -3.02 13.61 0.91
CA ALA A 88 -2.88 12.17 0.70
C ALA A 88 -2.09 11.87 -0.57
N GLY A 89 -2.48 12.49 -1.70
CA GLY A 89 -1.78 12.34 -2.97
C GLY A 89 -0.30 12.75 -2.90
N ILE A 90 -0.02 13.95 -2.39
CA ILE A 90 1.34 14.48 -2.26
C ILE A 90 2.20 13.57 -1.35
N ASN A 91 1.65 13.16 -0.22
CA ASN A 91 2.38 12.35 0.77
C ASN A 91 2.72 10.96 0.21
N VAL A 92 1.76 10.28 -0.44
CA VAL A 92 2.02 8.97 -1.06
C VAL A 92 3.02 9.08 -2.20
N PHE A 93 2.88 10.09 -3.06
CA PHE A 93 3.85 10.31 -4.15
C PHE A 93 5.27 10.52 -3.61
N LEU A 94 5.44 11.40 -2.62
CA LEU A 94 6.76 11.66 -2.02
C LEU A 94 7.32 10.40 -1.35
N PHE A 95 6.48 9.65 -0.62
CA PHE A 95 6.90 8.41 0.01
C PHE A 95 7.45 7.41 -1.02
N PHE A 96 6.70 7.12 -2.08
CA PHE A 96 7.13 6.20 -3.13
C PHE A 96 8.30 6.73 -3.97
N LEU A 97 8.36 8.04 -4.20
CA LEU A 97 9.51 8.66 -4.85
C LEU A 97 10.78 8.43 -4.04
N GLY A 98 10.75 8.71 -2.73
CA GLY A 98 11.87 8.46 -1.83
C GLY A 98 12.28 6.99 -1.80
N MET A 99 11.30 6.10 -1.72
CA MET A 99 11.51 4.65 -1.72
C MET A 99 12.17 4.16 -3.02
N CYS A 100 11.61 4.50 -4.18
CA CYS A 100 12.14 4.03 -5.47
C CYS A 100 13.52 4.62 -5.78
N VAL A 101 13.72 5.92 -5.52
CA VAL A 101 14.99 6.60 -5.82
C VAL A 101 16.10 6.04 -4.94
N SER A 102 15.86 5.91 -3.64
CA SER A 102 16.86 5.37 -2.72
C SER A 102 17.17 3.89 -2.99
N TYR A 103 16.16 3.07 -3.29
CA TYR A 103 16.36 1.68 -3.71
C TYR A 103 17.23 1.58 -4.97
N HIS A 104 16.94 2.41 -5.98
CA HIS A 104 17.69 2.37 -7.24
C HIS A 104 19.14 2.86 -7.06
N ILE A 105 19.33 3.97 -6.35
CA ILE A 105 20.66 4.48 -6.01
C ILE A 105 21.45 3.43 -5.23
N TYR A 106 20.83 2.79 -4.24
CA TYR A 106 21.49 1.75 -3.46
C TYR A 106 21.95 0.60 -4.36
N SER A 107 21.08 0.17 -5.29
CA SER A 107 21.38 -0.92 -6.22
C SER A 107 22.63 -0.61 -7.07
N ILE A 108 22.74 0.62 -7.57
CA ILE A 108 23.87 1.04 -8.41
C ILE A 108 25.15 1.19 -7.59
N ILE A 109 25.08 1.89 -6.46
CA ILE A 109 26.28 2.28 -5.70
C ILE A 109 26.82 1.13 -4.84
N PHE A 110 25.94 0.43 -4.12
CA PHE A 110 26.35 -0.57 -3.13
C PHE A 110 26.24 -1.99 -3.67
N ALA A 111 25.20 -2.30 -4.47
CA ALA A 111 25.04 -3.64 -5.03
C ALA A 111 25.75 -3.82 -6.39
N GLY A 112 26.22 -2.74 -7.02
CA GLY A 112 27.04 -2.79 -8.23
C GLY A 112 26.30 -3.10 -9.53
N PHE A 113 24.96 -2.96 -9.58
CA PHE A 113 24.18 -3.18 -10.80
C PHE A 113 23.01 -2.21 -10.96
N ASN A 114 22.55 -2.02 -12.21
CA ASN A 114 21.44 -1.13 -12.54
C ASN A 114 20.16 -1.92 -12.87
N PRO A 115 19.17 -2.01 -11.96
CA PRO A 115 17.90 -2.72 -12.18
C PRO A 115 16.86 -1.92 -12.98
N MET A 116 17.27 -1.18 -14.02
CA MET A 116 16.38 -0.25 -14.74
C MET A 116 15.06 -0.90 -15.19
N ASN A 117 15.12 -2.04 -15.87
CA ASN A 117 13.93 -2.72 -16.40
C ASN A 117 12.93 -3.11 -15.30
N TYR A 118 13.43 -3.58 -14.17
CA TYR A 118 12.61 -3.93 -13.01
C TYR A 118 11.98 -2.67 -12.38
N MET A 119 12.76 -1.59 -12.24
CA MET A 119 12.30 -0.35 -11.62
C MET A 119 11.23 0.40 -12.43
N MET A 120 11.13 0.18 -13.75
CA MET A 120 10.14 0.86 -14.59
C MET A 120 8.69 0.67 -14.11
N ILE A 121 8.34 -0.52 -13.64
CA ILE A 121 7.00 -0.80 -13.11
C ILE A 121 6.75 0.04 -11.85
N TRP A 122 7.72 0.08 -10.93
CA TRP A 122 7.61 0.85 -9.69
C TRP A 122 7.58 2.37 -9.90
N TYR A 123 8.27 2.86 -10.93
CA TYR A 123 8.15 4.26 -11.36
C TYR A 123 6.78 4.60 -11.90
N ALA A 124 6.19 3.72 -12.73
CA ALA A 124 4.83 3.90 -13.20
C ALA A 124 3.83 3.90 -12.03
N VAL A 125 3.96 2.96 -11.09
CA VAL A 125 3.16 2.91 -9.86
C VAL A 125 3.31 4.20 -9.05
N THR A 126 4.53 4.70 -8.89
CA THR A 126 4.80 5.96 -8.17
C THR A 126 4.09 7.14 -8.80
N ILE A 127 4.13 7.28 -10.13
CA ILE A 127 3.50 8.39 -10.86
C ILE A 127 1.97 8.35 -10.76
N ILE A 128 1.36 7.15 -10.78
CA ILE A 128 -0.10 6.97 -10.73
C ILE A 128 -0.64 7.07 -9.29
N SER A 129 0.18 6.67 -8.31
CA SER A 129 -0.19 6.61 -6.89
C SER A 129 -0.83 7.87 -6.29
N PRO A 130 -0.45 9.13 -6.61
CA PRO A 130 -1.10 10.31 -6.02
C PRO A 130 -2.59 10.40 -6.34
N LEU A 131 -3.01 9.99 -7.54
CA LEU A 131 -4.42 10.00 -7.93
C LEU A 131 -5.21 8.95 -7.14
N LEU A 132 -4.67 7.72 -7.06
CA LEU A 132 -5.30 6.65 -6.30
C LEU A 132 -5.36 6.97 -4.80
N ALA A 133 -4.29 7.57 -4.26
CA ALA A 133 -4.23 8.03 -2.87
C ALA A 133 -5.25 9.14 -2.58
N PHE A 134 -5.48 10.06 -3.52
CA PHE A 134 -6.54 11.07 -3.39
C PHE A 134 -7.91 10.40 -3.24
N VAL A 135 -8.20 9.37 -4.06
CA VAL A 135 -9.47 8.62 -3.99
C VAL A 135 -9.56 7.83 -2.69
N CYS A 136 -8.51 7.10 -2.31
CA CYS A 136 -8.48 6.27 -1.10
C CYS A 136 -8.71 7.08 0.18
N TRP A 137 -8.41 8.38 0.17
CA TRP A 137 -8.68 9.25 1.31
C TRP A 137 -10.17 9.27 1.68
N TYR A 138 -11.07 9.15 0.70
CA TYR A 138 -12.50 9.11 0.95
C TYR A 138 -13.00 7.77 1.50
N ALA A 139 -12.17 6.73 1.62
CA ALA A 139 -12.57 5.43 2.17
C ALA A 139 -13.09 5.50 3.62
N LYS A 140 -12.66 6.52 4.39
CA LYS A 140 -13.13 6.82 5.76
C LYS A 140 -14.24 7.87 5.83
N GLY A 141 -14.88 8.20 4.70
CA GLY A 141 -16.04 9.08 4.67
C GLY A 141 -17.34 8.37 5.05
N ASN A 142 -18.46 9.08 4.85
CA ASN A 142 -19.82 8.55 5.01
C ASN A 142 -20.56 8.43 3.66
N GLY A 143 -21.45 7.44 3.57
CA GLY A 143 -22.31 7.20 2.40
C GLY A 143 -21.81 6.10 1.47
N ILE A 144 -22.39 6.03 0.27
CA ILE A 144 -22.15 4.94 -0.69
C ILE A 144 -20.78 4.99 -1.35
N VAL A 145 -20.23 6.20 -1.58
CA VAL A 145 -18.94 6.37 -2.26
C VAL A 145 -17.78 5.77 -1.44
N PRO A 146 -17.60 6.10 -0.14
CA PRO A 146 -16.62 5.43 0.73
C PRO A 146 -16.77 3.91 0.77
N PHE A 147 -18.02 3.42 0.78
CA PHE A 147 -18.30 1.99 0.75
C PHE A 147 -17.72 1.34 -0.51
N ILE A 148 -18.00 1.90 -1.69
CA ILE A 148 -17.45 1.41 -2.96
C ILE A 148 -15.92 1.44 -2.94
N ILE A 149 -15.31 2.53 -2.46
CA ILE A 149 -13.85 2.65 -2.39
C ILE A 149 -13.25 1.57 -1.48
N LYS A 150 -13.83 1.35 -0.29
CA LYS A 150 -13.40 0.26 0.61
C LYS A 150 -13.52 -1.10 -0.08
N VAL A 151 -14.63 -1.36 -0.75
CA VAL A 151 -14.84 -2.61 -1.49
C VAL A 151 -13.75 -2.81 -2.54
N CYS A 152 -13.43 -1.79 -3.34
CA CYS A 152 -12.36 -1.86 -4.32
C CYS A 152 -10.99 -2.16 -3.69
N ILE A 153 -10.62 -1.48 -2.60
CA ILE A 153 -9.34 -1.69 -1.90
C ILE A 153 -9.26 -3.14 -1.37
N ILE A 154 -10.31 -3.59 -0.67
CA ILE A 154 -10.36 -4.93 -0.08
C ILE A 154 -10.35 -6.00 -1.18
N THR A 155 -11.07 -5.81 -2.28
CA THR A 155 -11.09 -6.74 -3.43
C THR A 155 -9.69 -6.90 -4.01
N VAL A 156 -8.96 -5.81 -4.27
CA VAL A 156 -7.58 -5.90 -4.80
C VAL A 156 -6.67 -6.61 -3.80
N MET A 157 -6.80 -6.33 -2.50
CA MET A 157 -6.02 -7.00 -1.48
C MET A 157 -6.32 -8.50 -1.37
N ILE A 158 -7.58 -8.92 -1.55
CA ILE A 158 -7.96 -10.33 -1.64
C ILE A 158 -7.25 -10.97 -2.84
N LEU A 159 -7.29 -10.32 -4.01
CA LEU A 159 -6.64 -10.83 -5.23
C LEU A 159 -5.10 -10.93 -5.09
N CYS A 160 -4.48 -10.07 -4.28
CA CYS A 160 -3.05 -10.19 -3.96
C CYS A 160 -2.73 -11.30 -2.94
N SER A 161 -3.65 -11.57 -2.02
CA SER A 161 -3.38 -12.42 -0.84
C SER A 161 -3.85 -13.87 -0.99
N PHE A 162 -4.80 -14.10 -1.89
CA PHE A 162 -5.41 -15.41 -2.06
C PHE A 162 -5.46 -15.81 -3.53
N SER A 163 -5.07 -17.04 -3.82
CA SER A 163 -5.31 -17.67 -5.09
C SER A 163 -6.70 -18.29 -5.06
N ILE A 164 -7.60 -17.71 -5.84
CA ILE A 164 -9.00 -18.12 -5.91
C ILE A 164 -9.19 -18.83 -7.24
N GLY A 165 -9.77 -20.02 -7.22
CA GLY A 165 -10.22 -20.72 -8.41
C GLY A 165 -11.67 -21.16 -8.27
N MET A 166 -12.23 -21.72 -9.33
CA MET A 166 -13.60 -22.26 -9.32
C MET A 166 -13.80 -23.34 -8.22
N TRP A 167 -12.73 -24.06 -7.87
CA TRP A 167 -12.76 -25.19 -6.94
C TRP A 167 -11.71 -25.14 -5.83
N TYR A 168 -10.95 -24.06 -5.72
CA TYR A 168 -9.89 -23.94 -4.72
C TYR A 168 -9.79 -22.52 -4.16
N PHE A 169 -9.29 -22.44 -2.93
CA PHE A 169 -8.94 -21.20 -2.26
C PHE A 169 -7.66 -21.45 -1.46
N ASP A 170 -6.57 -20.82 -1.87
CA ASP A 170 -5.26 -20.98 -1.24
C ASP A 170 -4.64 -19.64 -0.87
N PHE A 171 -3.85 -19.63 0.19
CA PHE A 171 -3.08 -18.46 0.62
C PHE A 171 -1.85 -18.30 -0.29
N THR A 172 -1.64 -17.11 -0.86
CA THR A 172 -0.45 -16.86 -1.71
C THR A 172 0.81 -16.74 -0.87
N SER A 173 0.73 -16.00 0.23
CA SER A 173 1.79 -15.92 1.25
C SER A 173 1.22 -15.50 2.60
N ILE A 174 1.87 -15.94 3.67
CA ILE A 174 1.56 -15.53 5.04
C ILE A 174 1.67 -14.00 5.15
N ILE A 175 2.67 -13.41 4.52
CA ILE A 175 2.94 -11.97 4.56
C ILE A 175 1.83 -11.15 3.86
N ASN A 176 1.37 -11.55 2.67
CA ASN A 176 0.24 -10.88 2.03
C ASN A 176 -1.04 -10.99 2.87
N THR A 177 -1.24 -12.12 3.53
CA THR A 177 -2.37 -12.33 4.45
C THR A 177 -2.31 -11.37 5.64
N VAL A 178 -1.12 -11.15 6.22
CA VAL A 178 -0.92 -10.15 7.27
C VAL A 178 -1.21 -8.73 6.76
N PHE A 179 -0.77 -8.39 5.55
CA PHE A 179 -1.10 -7.09 4.94
C PHE A 179 -2.60 -6.92 4.70
N PHE A 180 -3.29 -7.96 4.27
CA PHE A 180 -4.74 -7.97 4.10
C PHE A 180 -5.46 -7.72 5.43
N ILE A 181 -5.10 -8.45 6.49
CA ILE A 181 -5.67 -8.26 7.83
C ILE A 181 -5.41 -6.83 8.32
N THR A 182 -4.21 -6.30 8.10
CA THR A 182 -3.85 -4.92 8.47
C THR A 182 -4.72 -3.91 7.71
N ILE A 183 -4.95 -4.11 6.41
CA ILE A 183 -5.88 -3.27 5.62
C ILE A 183 -7.29 -3.32 6.22
N LEU A 184 -7.80 -4.49 6.61
CA LEU A 184 -9.13 -4.59 7.23
C LEU A 184 -9.21 -3.78 8.52
N VAL A 185 -8.17 -3.84 9.36
CA VAL A 185 -8.08 -3.05 10.59
C VAL A 185 -8.02 -1.55 10.28
N VAL A 186 -7.23 -1.14 9.29
CA VAL A 186 -7.11 0.27 8.88
C VAL A 186 -8.44 0.80 8.34
N LEU A 187 -9.15 0.01 7.53
CA LEU A 187 -10.44 0.37 6.92
C LEU A 187 -11.65 0.21 7.84
N TYR A 188 -11.48 -0.38 9.02
CA TYR A 188 -12.55 -0.65 9.97
C TYR A 188 -13.35 0.61 10.32
N ASP A 189 -14.67 0.54 10.28
CA ASP A 189 -15.57 1.65 10.61
C ASP A 189 -16.58 1.29 11.70
N THR A 190 -17.61 0.52 11.34
CA THR A 190 -18.60 -0.07 12.22
C THR A 190 -18.63 -1.57 11.95
N PRO A 191 -18.97 -2.42 12.92
CA PRO A 191 -19.00 -3.86 12.70
C PRO A 191 -19.84 -4.25 11.47
N LYS A 192 -21.04 -3.68 11.34
CA LYS A 192 -21.94 -3.94 10.21
C LYS A 192 -21.33 -3.45 8.90
N GLY A 193 -20.87 -2.20 8.82
CA GLY A 193 -20.30 -1.61 7.61
C GLY A 193 -19.08 -2.37 7.10
N SER A 194 -18.20 -2.76 8.02
CA SER A 194 -16.98 -3.51 7.72
C SER A 194 -17.27 -4.94 7.25
N ILE A 195 -18.22 -5.63 7.89
CA ILE A 195 -18.67 -6.96 7.44
C ILE A 195 -19.29 -6.88 6.04
N TYR A 196 -20.17 -5.90 5.79
CA TYR A 196 -20.77 -5.75 4.47
C TYR A 196 -19.72 -5.48 3.39
N SER A 197 -18.75 -4.60 3.64
CA SER A 197 -17.68 -4.34 2.66
C SER A 197 -16.81 -5.56 2.41
N LEU A 198 -16.53 -6.37 3.43
CA LEU A 198 -15.74 -7.59 3.27
C LEU A 198 -16.50 -8.63 2.45
N MET A 199 -17.77 -8.88 2.75
CA MET A 199 -18.59 -9.85 2.04
C MET A 199 -18.78 -9.47 0.57
N THR A 200 -19.05 -8.19 0.28
CA THR A 200 -19.16 -7.73 -1.11
C THR A 200 -17.82 -7.81 -1.84
N SER A 201 -16.70 -7.54 -1.17
CA SER A 201 -15.37 -7.70 -1.76
C SER A 201 -15.00 -9.14 -2.07
N ILE A 202 -15.38 -10.09 -1.23
CA ILE A 202 -15.17 -11.53 -1.48
C ILE A 202 -15.92 -11.96 -2.74
N VAL A 203 -17.20 -11.60 -2.85
CA VAL A 203 -18.02 -11.90 -4.04
C VAL A 203 -17.41 -11.26 -5.28
N LEU A 204 -17.03 -9.98 -5.20
CA LEU A 204 -16.44 -9.26 -6.34
C LEU A 204 -15.08 -9.84 -6.75
N ALA A 205 -14.22 -10.21 -5.80
CA ALA A 205 -12.93 -10.83 -6.08
C ALA A 205 -13.09 -12.18 -6.79
N TYR A 206 -14.03 -12.99 -6.32
CA TYR A 206 -14.39 -14.26 -6.97
C TYR A 206 -14.86 -14.03 -8.41
N LEU A 207 -15.76 -13.07 -8.63
CA LEU A 207 -16.25 -12.72 -9.97
C LEU A 207 -15.11 -12.29 -10.89
N ILE A 208 -14.21 -11.41 -10.43
CA ILE A 208 -13.07 -10.94 -11.25
C ILE A 208 -12.19 -12.13 -11.68
N ARG A 209 -11.91 -13.06 -10.77
CA ARG A 209 -11.06 -14.23 -11.01
C ARG A 209 -11.72 -15.31 -11.89
N LEU A 210 -13.03 -15.22 -12.14
CA LEU A 210 -13.67 -16.05 -13.16
C LEU A 210 -13.41 -15.53 -14.58
N PHE A 211 -13.10 -14.24 -14.74
CA PHE A 211 -12.87 -13.61 -16.04
C PHE A 211 -11.39 -13.43 -16.40
N ILE A 212 -10.48 -13.55 -15.43
CA ILE A 212 -9.02 -13.42 -15.57
C ILE A 212 -8.35 -14.68 -15.02
#